data_AF-A0A2V8DHA8-F1
#
_entry.id   AF-A0A2V8DHA8-F1
#
_cell.length_a   1.000
_cell.length_b   1.000
_cell.length_c   1.000
_cell.angle_alpha   90.00
_cell.angle_beta   90.00
_cell.angle_gamma   90.00
#
_symmetry.space_group_name_H-M   'P 1'
#
loop_
_entity.id
_entity.type
_entity.pdbx_description
1 polymer ?
#
loop_
_entity_poly.entity_id
_entity_poly.type
_entity_poly.pdbx_seq_one_letter_code
_entity_poly.pdbx_strand_id
1 'polypeptide(L)'
;MEWINPHSMMHLEVTNKDGSKAIWIFQTTAAGALRQRGLGRAAEGGFEVGKTYTATGFAARNGNPMGFLKEITMPDGRHVTMWFGDPNGD
;
A
#
# COMPACT_ATOMS: atom_id res chain seq x y z
N MET A 1 26.07 -0.70 10.24
CA MET A 1 24.83 -1.16 10.91
C MET A 1 23.78 -1.23 9.83
N GLU A 2 23.32 -2.43 9.48
CA GLU A 2 22.28 -2.63 8.47
C GLU A 2 21.09 -3.31 9.11
N TRP A 3 19.96 -2.62 9.05
CA TRP A 3 18.65 -3.21 9.30
C TRP A 3 17.98 -3.37 7.93
N ILE A 4 18.03 -4.58 7.38
CA ILE A 4 17.40 -4.90 6.10
C ILE A 4 16.09 -5.62 6.39
N ASN A 5 15.00 -4.88 6.25
CA ASN A 5 13.65 -5.41 6.15
C ASN A 5 13.20 -5.17 4.70
N PRO A 6 13.03 -6.20 3.86
CA PRO A 6 12.59 -6.00 2.48
C PRO A 6 11.11 -5.57 2.49
N HIS A 7 10.89 -4.26 2.56
CA HIS A 7 9.58 -3.66 2.38
C HIS A 7 9.07 -3.97 0.98
N SER A 8 7.85 -4.50 0.89
CA SER A 8 7.21 -4.68 -0.42
C SER A 8 6.79 -3.31 -0.94
N MET A 9 7.02 -3.09 -2.23
CA MET A 9 6.67 -1.87 -2.94
C MET A 9 5.37 -2.08 -3.73
N MET A 10 4.46 -1.11 -3.66
CA MET A 10 3.25 -1.08 -4.47
C MET A 10 3.29 0.13 -5.40
N HIS A 11 3.17 -0.10 -6.70
CA HIS A 11 3.04 0.94 -7.71
C HIS A 11 1.57 1.13 -8.07
N LEU A 12 1.07 2.35 -7.93
CA LEU A 12 -0.32 2.68 -8.23
C LEU A 12 -0.37 3.85 -9.22
N GLU A 13 -1.00 3.64 -10.37
CA GLU A 13 -1.35 4.74 -11.27
C GLU A 13 -2.58 5.46 -10.70
N VAL A 14 -2.41 6.73 -10.33
CA VAL A 14 -3.47 7.59 -9.79
C VAL A 14 -3.83 8.61 -10.85
N THR A 15 -5.12 8.69 -11.19
CA THR A 15 -5.66 9.77 -12.02
C THR A 15 -6.00 10.95 -11.12
N ASN A 16 -5.37 12.10 -11.36
CA ASN A 16 -5.59 13.34 -10.64
C ASN A 16 -6.91 14.00 -11.07
N LYS A 17 -7.36 14.99 -10.28
CA LYS A 17 -8.59 15.74 -10.55
C LYS A 17 -8.59 16.47 -11.90
N ASP A 18 -7.42 16.83 -12.40
CA ASP A 18 -7.23 17.48 -13.70
C ASP A 18 -7.12 16.49 -14.87
N GLY A 19 -7.25 15.18 -14.61
CA GLY A 19 -7.11 14.11 -15.60
C GLY A 19 -5.67 13.68 -15.88
N SER A 20 -4.66 14.34 -15.31
CA SER A 20 -3.28 13.88 -15.39
C SER A 20 -3.09 12.57 -14.60
N LYS A 21 -2.07 11.79 -14.97
CA LYS A 21 -1.73 10.53 -14.30
C LYS A 21 -0.41 10.66 -13.57
N ALA A 22 -0.35 10.13 -12.35
CA ALA A 22 0.87 10.03 -11.56
C ALA A 22 1.06 8.59 -11.08
N ILE A 23 2.31 8.11 -11.10
CA ILE A 23 2.66 6.83 -10.49
C ILE A 23 3.05 7.09 -9.05
N TRP A 24 2.26 6.57 -8.12
CA TRP A 24 2.56 6.55 -6.70
C TRP A 24 3.28 5.28 -6.30
N ILE A 25 4.30 5.43 -5.46
CA ILE A 25 5.06 4.31 -4.91
C ILE A 25 4.80 4.22 -3.41
N PHE A 26 4.25 3.10 -2.95
CA PHE A 26 4.04 2.88 -1.53
C PHE A 26 4.97 1.79 -0.98
N GLN A 27 5.70 2.13 0.09
CA GLN A 27 6.37 1.14 0.93
C GLN A 27 5.37 0.52 1.91
N THR A 28 5.49 -0.78 2.13
CA THR A 28 4.57 -1.56 2.97
C THR A 28 5.33 -2.53 3.87
N THR A 29 4.69 -3.57 4.41
CA THR A 29 5.37 -4.63 5.16
C THR A 29 6.08 -5.64 4.23
N ALA A 30 6.75 -6.63 4.81
CA ALA A 30 7.35 -7.73 4.06
C ALA A 30 6.30 -8.59 3.34
N ALA A 31 6.66 -9.18 2.21
CA ALA A 31 5.73 -9.94 1.36
C ALA A 31 5.03 -11.10 2.09
N GLY A 32 5.70 -11.75 3.05
CA GLY A 32 5.10 -12.80 3.88
C GLY A 32 3.93 -12.28 4.73
N ALA A 33 4.09 -11.10 5.33
CA ALA A 33 3.04 -10.47 6.14
C ALA A 33 1.86 -9.99 5.28
N LEU A 34 2.10 -9.57 4.03
CA LEU A 34 1.02 -9.28 3.07
C LEU A 34 0.19 -10.54 2.76
N ARG A 35 0.84 -11.67 2.50
CA ARG A 35 0.15 -12.95 2.25
C ARG A 35 -0.70 -13.39 3.44
N GLN A 36 -0.17 -13.28 4.65
CA GLN A 36 -0.92 -13.59 5.88
C GLN A 36 -2.16 -12.70 6.09
N ARG A 37 -2.18 -11.50 5.48
CA ARG A 37 -3.30 -10.56 5.50
C ARG A 37 -4.26 -10.74 4.31
N GLY A 38 -4.09 -11.82 3.53
CA GLY A 38 -4.93 -12.11 2.37
C GLY A 38 -4.63 -11.23 1.16
N LEU A 39 -3.40 -10.70 1.05
CA LEU A 39 -2.88 -10.05 -0.16
C LEU A 39 -1.88 -10.98 -0.87
N GLY A 40 -2.37 -12.18 -1.20
CA GLY A 40 -1.64 -13.19 -1.97
C GLY A 40 -1.67 -12.93 -3.47
N ARG A 41 -1.73 -13.99 -4.27
CA ARG A 41 -2.05 -13.86 -5.70
C ARG A 41 -3.47 -13.32 -5.89
N ALA A 42 -3.80 -12.84 -7.08
CA ALA A 42 -5.17 -12.40 -7.42
C ALA A 42 -6.23 -13.45 -7.02
N ALA A 43 -6.01 -14.72 -7.37
CA ALA A 43 -6.89 -15.84 -7.02
C ALA A 43 -6.96 -16.16 -5.50
N GLU A 44 -6.06 -15.58 -4.70
CA GLU A 44 -5.92 -15.80 -3.26
C GLU A 44 -6.28 -14.52 -2.47
N GLY A 45 -7.12 -13.65 -3.04
CA GLY A 45 -7.57 -12.39 -2.40
C GLY A 45 -6.66 -11.19 -2.65
N GLY A 46 -5.66 -11.32 -3.52
CA GLY A 46 -4.75 -10.23 -3.92
C GLY A 46 -5.35 -9.24 -4.91
N PHE A 47 -4.48 -8.46 -5.56
CA PHE A 47 -4.88 -7.45 -6.53
C PHE A 47 -5.25 -8.06 -7.89
N GLU A 48 -6.32 -7.55 -8.48
CA GLU A 48 -6.85 -7.91 -9.78
C GLU A 48 -6.74 -6.73 -10.74
N VAL A 49 -6.43 -7.02 -12.01
CA VAL A 49 -6.34 -6.00 -13.05
C VAL A 49 -7.73 -5.42 -13.34
N GLY A 50 -7.79 -4.10 -13.52
CA GLY A 50 -9.03 -3.39 -13.87
C GLY A 50 -9.96 -3.10 -12.69
N LYS A 51 -9.57 -3.45 -11.46
CA LYS A 51 -10.30 -3.08 -10.25
C LYS A 51 -9.78 -1.77 -9.66
N THR A 52 -10.66 -1.09 -8.93
CA THR A 52 -10.32 0.14 -8.21
C THR A 52 -10.04 -0.16 -6.75
N TYR A 53 -8.95 0.40 -6.25
CA TYR A 53 -8.50 0.25 -4.86
C TYR A 53 -8.33 1.63 -4.25
N THR A 54 -8.62 1.75 -2.96
CA THR A 54 -8.36 3.00 -2.21
C THR A 54 -7.18 2.77 -1.28
N ALA A 55 -6.08 3.50 -1.52
CA ALA A 55 -4.90 3.46 -0.68
C ALA A 55 -4.89 4.62 0.31
N THR A 56 -4.71 4.32 1.59
CA THR A 56 -4.54 5.32 2.66
C THR A 56 -3.14 5.18 3.25
N GLY A 57 -2.40 6.27 3.33
CA GLY A 57 -1.02 6.24 3.78
C GLY A 57 -0.45 7.61 4.10
N PHE A 58 0.84 7.62 4.45
CA PHE A 58 1.60 8.81 4.79
C PHE A 58 2.48 9.19 3.60
N ALA A 59 2.22 10.34 3.00
CA ALA A 59 3.02 10.85 1.88
C ALA A 59 4.43 11.27 2.33
N ALA A 60 5.39 11.15 1.43
CA ALA A 60 6.73 11.63 1.62
C ALA A 60 6.73 13.16 1.81
N ARG A 61 7.48 13.64 2.81
CA ARG A 61 7.54 15.08 3.15
C ARG A 61 8.19 15.95 2.07
N ASN A 62 8.93 15.34 1.14
CA ASN A 62 9.63 16.04 0.07
C ASN A 62 8.78 16.23 -1.20
N GLY A 63 7.49 15.86 -1.18
CA GLY A 63 6.58 16.07 -2.30
C GLY A 63 6.68 15.05 -3.43
N ASN A 64 7.59 14.07 -3.34
CA ASN A 64 7.60 12.95 -4.29
C ASN A 64 6.30 12.13 -4.15
N PRO A 65 5.78 11.54 -5.24
CA PRO A 65 4.61 10.66 -5.21
C PRO A 65 4.99 9.29 -4.61
N MET A 66 5.43 9.32 -3.36
CA MET A 66 5.85 8.17 -2.59
C MET A 66 5.27 8.28 -1.19
N GLY A 67 5.03 7.15 -0.54
CA GLY A 67 4.56 7.15 0.84
C GLY A 67 4.69 5.79 1.52
N PHE A 68 4.32 5.76 2.79
CA PHE A 68 4.13 4.52 3.53
C PHE A 68 2.65 4.16 3.55
N LEU A 69 2.30 2.94 3.14
CA LEU A 69 0.91 2.47 3.11
C LEU A 69 0.47 2.06 4.51
N LYS A 70 -0.62 2.67 5.00
CA LYS A 70 -1.25 2.29 6.25
C LYS A 70 -2.32 1.24 6.03
N GLU A 71 -3.16 1.44 5.01
CA GLU A 71 -4.31 0.58 4.72
C GLU A 71 -4.64 0.60 3.22
N ILE A 72 -5.19 -0.52 2.73
CA ILE A 72 -5.87 -0.57 1.43
C ILE A 72 -7.30 -1.08 1.60
N THR A 73 -8.25 -0.39 0.97
CA THR A 73 -9.62 -0.86 0.79
C THR A 73 -9.72 -1.58 -0.55
N MET A 74 -10.18 -2.82 -0.48
CA MET A 74 -10.39 -3.72 -1.61
C MET A 74 -11.75 -3.44 -2.29
N PRO A 75 -11.95 -3.89 -3.54
CA PRO A 75 -13.19 -3.64 -4.28
C PRO A 75 -14.43 -4.28 -3.65
N ASP A 76 -14.23 -5.32 -2.85
CA ASP A 76 -15.27 -6.03 -2.07
C ASP A 76 -15.58 -5.34 -0.72
N GLY A 77 -14.95 -4.21 -0.42
CA GLY A 77 -15.08 -3.48 0.85
C GLY A 77 -14.19 -4.00 1.97
N ARG A 78 -13.35 -5.03 1.75
CA ARG A 78 -12.39 -5.50 2.75
C ARG A 78 -11.29 -4.47 2.99
N HIS A 79 -11.00 -4.21 4.25
CA HIS A 79 -9.88 -3.36 4.67
C HIS A 79 -8.68 -4.24 5.03
N VAL A 80 -7.52 -3.93 4.47
CA VAL A 80 -6.25 -4.58 4.83
C VAL A 80 -5.29 -3.57 5.39
N THR A 81 -5.08 -3.61 6.70
CA THR A 81 -4.19 -2.70 7.44
C THR A 81 -2.76 -3.26 7.46
N MET A 82 -1.78 -2.46 7.02
CA MET A 82 -0.36 -2.83 7.03
C MET A 82 0.35 -2.43 8.31
N TRP A 83 -0.10 -1.34 8.92
CA TRP A 83 0.50 -0.72 10.09
C TRP A 83 -0.56 -0.21 11.06
N PHE A 84 -0.41 -0.55 12.33
CA PHE A 84 -1.40 -0.31 13.38
C PHE A 84 -1.04 0.87 14.30
N GLY A 85 0.04 1.60 14.02
CA GLY A 85 0.66 2.46 15.03
C GLY A 85 1.84 1.76 15.71
N ASP A 86 2.67 2.53 16.40
CA ASP A 86 3.42 2.00 17.53
C ASP A 86 2.50 2.06 18.76
N PRO A 87 2.11 0.93 19.37
CA PRO A 87 1.28 0.94 20.59
C PRO A 87 1.95 1.67 21.77
N ASN A 88 3.27 1.90 21.71
CA ASN A 88 4.07 2.45 22.80
C ASN A 88 4.89 3.70 22.40
N GLY A 89 4.66 4.29 21.22
CA GLY A 89 5.51 5.38 20.71
C GLY A 89 4.72 6.40 19.92
N ASP A 90 4.26 7.45 20.63
CA ASP A 90 3.58 8.67 20.18
C ASP A 90 2.38 8.52 19.20
#